data_AF-A0AAF0R7N5-F1
#
_entry.id   AF-A0AAF0R7N5-F1
#
_cell.length_a   1.000
_cell.length_b   1.000
_cell.length_c   1.000
_cell.angle_alpha   90.00
_cell.angle_beta   90.00
_cell.angle_gamma   90.00
#
_symmetry.space_group_name_H-M   'P 1'
#
loop_
_entity.id
_entity.type
_entity.pdbx_description
1 polymer ?
#
loop_
_entity_poly.entity_id
_entity_poly.type
_entity_poly.pdbx_seq_one_letter_code
_entity_poly.pdbx_strand_id
1 'polypeptide(L)'
;MLNCYDIEVENYQIENEELIYETDGIELKLKEIITTQAIDGKEVAIIDHKEFLENWFPDTGCHIFISHSHKDEKKAIYIANRLYEKYGIKSFIDSKFWGFVDKAISDINHLHSKCDDNSNYLDYKRSMRVASNFYIVLINALTDGIFKSDSCWFLNTQNSLNASNNDSDGTYSPWLYTEMNFTSTVIRTPHPHRPKVTQESFDHGLEDMIKSSSRDFAFKFSPNKSHMQKVQNDKLLKVISNTENINENLDIDKSKPFQNLDAIYNFFSPSLHTING
;
A
#
# COMPACT_ATOMS: atom_id res chain seq x y z
N MET A 1 13.59 -1.61 12.73
CA MET A 1 12.40 -0.80 12.36
C MET A 1 12.30 -0.79 10.83
N LEU A 2 11.11 -0.83 10.24
CA LEU A 2 10.94 -0.72 8.79
C LEU A 2 11.54 0.61 8.28
N ASN A 3 12.33 0.58 7.22
CA ASN A 3 12.80 1.83 6.59
C ASN A 3 11.58 2.57 6.01
N CYS A 4 11.25 3.73 6.58
CA CYS A 4 10.11 4.51 6.17
C CYS A 4 10.55 5.90 5.74
N TYR A 5 10.05 6.36 4.59
CA TYR A 5 10.39 7.65 4.01
C TYR A 5 9.14 8.52 3.89
N ASP A 6 9.16 9.70 4.48
CA ASP A 6 8.18 10.78 4.28
C ASP A 6 8.67 11.62 3.11
N ILE A 7 8.17 11.33 1.91
CA ILE A 7 8.66 11.89 0.64
C ILE A 7 7.76 13.04 0.22
N GLU A 8 8.32 14.24 0.20
CA GLU A 8 7.65 15.42 -0.35
C GLU A 8 7.49 15.27 -1.86
N VAL A 9 6.25 15.40 -2.34
CA VAL A 9 5.93 15.29 -3.77
C VAL A 9 5.16 16.53 -4.21
N GLU A 10 5.80 17.33 -5.05
CA GLU A 10 5.19 18.52 -5.63
C GLU A 10 4.24 18.20 -6.79
N ASN A 11 3.47 19.19 -7.23
CA ASN A 11 2.60 19.04 -8.39
C ASN A 11 3.39 19.24 -9.68
N TYR A 12 3.55 18.16 -10.44
CA TYR A 12 4.01 18.19 -11.82
C TYR A 12 2.97 17.52 -12.72
N GLN A 13 2.91 17.92 -13.99
CA GLN A 13 2.03 17.26 -14.96
C GLN A 13 2.61 15.89 -15.30
N ILE A 14 1.79 14.87 -15.13
CA ILE A 14 2.12 13.48 -15.39
C ILE A 14 1.12 12.98 -16.41
N GLU A 15 1.62 12.37 -17.49
CA GLU A 15 0.77 11.71 -18.47
C GLU A 15 0.07 10.50 -17.84
N ASN A 16 -1.11 10.14 -18.33
CA ASN A 16 -1.76 8.92 -17.86
C ASN A 16 -0.95 7.71 -18.35
N GLU A 17 -0.36 7.00 -17.41
CA GLU A 17 0.35 5.74 -17.67
C GLU A 17 -0.20 4.63 -16.77
N GLU A 18 -0.09 3.40 -17.26
CA GLU A 18 -0.37 2.19 -16.50
C GLU A 18 0.92 1.64 -15.91
N LEU A 19 0.78 0.76 -14.91
CA LEU A 19 1.94 0.12 -14.29
C LEU A 19 2.58 -0.84 -15.31
N ILE A 20 3.86 -0.65 -15.60
CA ILE A 20 4.54 -1.35 -16.72
C ILE A 20 5.10 -2.73 -16.36
N TYR A 21 4.89 -3.18 -15.12
CA TYR A 21 5.24 -4.52 -14.67
C TYR A 21 3.99 -5.27 -14.26
N GLU A 22 3.98 -6.56 -14.59
CA GLU A 22 2.81 -7.43 -14.43
C GLU A 22 2.29 -7.40 -13.00
N THR A 23 1.01 -7.05 -12.89
CA THR A 23 0.15 -7.36 -11.73
C THR A 23 -0.92 -8.38 -12.13
N ASP A 24 -0.71 -9.06 -13.25
CA ASP A 24 -1.73 -9.78 -14.00
C ASP A 24 -2.34 -10.96 -13.23
N GLY A 25 -3.63 -11.19 -13.47
CA GLY A 25 -4.36 -12.38 -13.03
C GLY A 25 -5.22 -12.22 -11.78
N ILE A 26 -5.17 -11.07 -11.08
CA ILE A 26 -5.96 -10.83 -9.86
C ILE A 26 -7.48 -10.92 -10.14
N GLU A 27 -7.97 -10.33 -11.24
CA GLU A 27 -9.40 -10.32 -11.57
C GLU A 27 -9.93 -11.71 -11.98
N LEU A 28 -9.11 -12.53 -12.66
CA LEU A 28 -9.50 -13.88 -13.06
C LEU A 28 -9.54 -14.82 -11.85
N LYS A 29 -8.52 -14.76 -10.99
CA LYS A 29 -8.45 -15.54 -9.75
C LYS A 29 -9.60 -15.22 -8.79
N LEU A 30 -10.05 -13.97 -8.75
CA LEU A 30 -11.17 -13.52 -7.93
C LEU A 30 -12.48 -14.30 -8.15
N LYS A 31 -12.83 -14.56 -9.43
CA LYS A 31 -14.06 -15.30 -9.76
C LYS A 31 -13.98 -16.77 -9.38
N GLU A 32 -12.77 -17.32 -9.32
CA GLU A 32 -12.53 -18.73 -9.03
C GLU A 32 -12.61 -19.02 -7.52
N ILE A 33 -12.27 -18.05 -6.66
CA ILE A 33 -12.21 -18.21 -5.20
C ILE A 33 -13.58 -18.10 -4.53
N ILE A 34 -14.52 -17.37 -5.15
CA ILE A 34 -15.90 -17.29 -4.64
C ILE A 34 -16.60 -18.59 -5.02
N THR A 35 -16.63 -19.53 -4.07
CA THR A 35 -17.37 -20.78 -4.23
C THR A 35 -18.75 -20.62 -3.62
N THR A 36 -19.72 -21.33 -4.19
CA THR A 36 -21.09 -21.29 -3.69
C THR A 36 -21.50 -22.67 -3.19
N GLN A 37 -22.06 -22.72 -1.98
CA GLN A 37 -22.48 -23.95 -1.34
C GLN A 37 -23.94 -23.84 -0.88
N ALA A 38 -24.69 -24.94 -1.00
CA ALA A 38 -26.02 -25.02 -0.44
C ALA A 38 -25.94 -25.43 1.04
N ILE A 39 -26.24 -24.50 1.94
CA ILE A 39 -26.32 -24.73 3.39
C ILE A 39 -27.76 -24.48 3.82
N ASP A 40 -28.40 -25.50 4.42
CA ASP A 40 -29.80 -25.45 4.86
C ASP A 40 -30.80 -24.99 3.78
N GLY A 41 -30.58 -25.44 2.53
CA GLY A 41 -31.43 -25.08 1.39
C GLY A 41 -31.24 -23.65 0.89
N LYS A 42 -30.25 -22.92 1.38
CA LYS A 42 -29.87 -21.58 0.91
C LYS A 42 -28.50 -21.60 0.25
N GLU A 43 -28.40 -20.83 -0.82
CA GLU A 43 -27.16 -20.63 -1.55
C GLU A 43 -26.26 -19.61 -0.81
N VAL A 44 -25.11 -20.08 -0.32
CA VAL A 44 -24.16 -19.30 0.48
C VAL A 44 -22.83 -19.18 -0.27
N ALA A 45 -22.40 -17.95 -0.54
CA ALA A 45 -21.03 -17.70 -0.99
C ALA A 45 -20.03 -17.94 0.15
N ILE A 46 -19.02 -18.75 -0.13
CA ILE A 46 -17.89 -19.03 0.74
C ILE A 46 -16.63 -18.53 0.06
N ILE A 47 -15.88 -17.71 0.79
CA ILE A 47 -14.58 -17.20 0.40
C ILE A 47 -13.58 -17.75 1.39
N ASP A 48 -12.64 -18.57 0.92
CA ASP A 48 -11.53 -19.00 1.76
C ASP A 48 -10.57 -17.81 1.94
N HIS A 49 -10.40 -17.36 3.18
CA HIS A 49 -9.55 -16.22 3.51
C HIS A 49 -8.08 -16.43 3.12
N LYS A 50 -7.56 -17.65 3.27
CA LYS A 50 -6.17 -17.96 2.94
C LYS A 50 -5.97 -17.95 1.43
N GLU A 51 -6.86 -18.61 0.70
CA GLU A 51 -6.85 -18.62 -0.77
C GLU A 51 -7.03 -17.21 -1.33
N PHE A 52 -7.87 -16.41 -0.70
CA PHE A 52 -8.06 -15.00 -1.02
C PHE A 52 -6.78 -14.20 -0.82
N LEU A 53 -6.10 -14.30 0.33
CA LEU A 53 -4.83 -13.61 0.53
C LEU A 53 -3.76 -14.06 -0.49
N GLU A 54 -3.61 -15.36 -0.72
CA GLU A 54 -2.60 -15.92 -1.63
C GLU A 54 -2.83 -15.54 -3.10
N ASN A 55 -4.07 -15.42 -3.53
CA ASN A 55 -4.40 -15.07 -4.92
C ASN A 55 -4.59 -13.58 -5.17
N TRP A 56 -5.10 -12.85 -4.19
CA TRP A 56 -5.44 -11.43 -4.31
C TRP A 56 -4.27 -10.53 -4.00
N PHE A 57 -3.39 -10.99 -3.10
CA PHE A 57 -2.10 -10.38 -2.81
C PHE A 57 -1.04 -11.47 -2.93
N PRO A 58 -0.79 -11.96 -4.16
CA PRO A 58 0.28 -12.94 -4.38
C PRO A 58 1.58 -12.38 -3.83
N ASP A 59 2.57 -13.23 -3.60
CA ASP A 59 3.93 -12.77 -3.35
C ASP A 59 4.37 -11.94 -4.56
N THR A 60 4.13 -10.62 -4.51
CA THR A 60 4.12 -9.74 -5.68
C THR A 60 5.52 -9.57 -6.24
N GLY A 61 6.53 -10.04 -5.51
CA GLY A 61 7.93 -9.74 -5.76
C GLY A 61 8.20 -8.23 -5.70
N CYS A 62 7.29 -7.44 -5.12
CA CYS A 62 7.50 -6.02 -4.91
C CYS A 62 8.51 -5.82 -3.81
N HIS A 63 9.42 -4.87 -4.03
CA HIS A 63 10.51 -4.59 -3.12
C HIS A 63 10.15 -3.48 -2.13
N ILE A 64 9.27 -2.55 -2.52
CA ILE A 64 8.84 -1.43 -1.67
C ILE A 64 7.32 -1.27 -1.69
N PHE A 65 6.77 -0.66 -0.64
CA PHE A 65 5.37 -0.24 -0.57
C PHE A 65 5.27 1.27 -0.80
N ILE A 66 4.36 1.74 -1.65
CA ILE A 66 4.10 3.17 -1.86
C ILE A 66 2.72 3.53 -1.27
N SER A 67 2.75 4.19 -0.12
CA SER A 67 1.56 4.78 0.51
C SER A 67 1.24 6.14 -0.10
N HIS A 68 0.02 6.34 -0.55
CA HIS A 68 -0.37 7.56 -1.27
C HIS A 68 -1.85 7.89 -1.12
N SER A 69 -2.22 9.16 -1.30
CA SER A 69 -3.63 9.55 -1.40
C SER A 69 -4.24 8.97 -2.68
N HIS A 70 -5.51 8.57 -2.63
CA HIS A 70 -6.22 8.09 -3.82
C HIS A 70 -6.19 9.09 -4.99
N LYS A 71 -6.16 10.40 -4.69
CA LYS A 71 -6.04 11.46 -5.72
C LYS A 71 -4.66 11.53 -6.39
N ASP A 72 -3.65 10.90 -5.80
CA ASP A 72 -2.27 10.88 -6.28
C ASP A 72 -1.88 9.52 -6.87
N GLU A 73 -2.84 8.65 -7.19
CA GLU A 73 -2.58 7.35 -7.83
C GLU A 73 -1.64 7.50 -9.04
N LYS A 74 -1.87 8.51 -9.89
CA LYS A 74 -1.03 8.77 -11.06
C LYS A 74 0.43 9.08 -10.70
N LYS A 75 0.66 9.79 -9.58
CA LYS A 75 2.01 10.08 -9.09
C LYS A 75 2.68 8.82 -8.56
N ALA A 76 1.94 7.99 -7.84
CA ALA A 76 2.43 6.72 -7.33
C ALA A 76 2.84 5.77 -8.48
N ILE A 77 2.00 5.65 -9.52
CA ILE A 77 2.31 4.85 -10.71
C ILE A 77 3.55 5.39 -11.41
N TYR A 78 3.62 6.71 -11.61
CA TYR A 78 4.78 7.34 -12.25
C TYR A 78 6.10 7.07 -11.53
N ILE A 79 6.13 7.28 -10.21
CA ILE A 79 7.31 6.99 -9.39
C ILE A 79 7.67 5.51 -9.50
N ALA A 80 6.67 4.61 -9.41
CA ALA A 80 6.90 3.18 -9.48
C ALA A 80 7.44 2.71 -10.84
N ASN A 81 6.92 3.26 -11.94
CA ASN A 81 7.40 2.96 -13.28
C ASN A 81 8.85 3.42 -13.45
N ARG A 82 9.21 4.63 -13.01
CA ARG A 82 10.60 5.11 -13.07
C ARG A 82 11.54 4.27 -12.22
N LEU A 83 11.12 3.85 -11.04
CA LEU A 83 11.89 2.94 -10.18
C LEU A 83 12.13 1.59 -10.85
N TYR A 84 11.12 1.05 -11.51
CA TYR A 84 11.23 -0.20 -12.25
C TYR A 84 12.13 -0.06 -13.49
N GLU A 85 11.89 0.95 -14.33
CA GLU A 85 12.66 1.19 -15.55
C GLU A 85 14.14 1.38 -15.26
N LYS A 86 14.50 2.14 -14.23
CA LYS A 86 15.88 2.49 -13.94
C LYS A 86 16.59 1.42 -13.12
N TYR A 87 15.94 0.92 -12.06
CA TYR A 87 16.59 0.10 -11.04
C TYR A 87 16.08 -1.34 -10.94
N GLY A 88 15.07 -1.72 -11.72
CA GLY A 88 14.38 -3.01 -11.59
C GLY A 88 13.52 -3.12 -10.32
N ILE A 89 13.26 -2.00 -9.64
CA ILE A 89 12.53 -1.97 -8.36
C ILE A 89 11.02 -1.95 -8.64
N LYS A 90 10.39 -3.11 -8.43
CA LYS A 90 8.92 -3.25 -8.36
C LYS A 90 8.37 -2.64 -7.07
N SER A 91 7.27 -1.90 -7.18
CA SER A 91 6.60 -1.24 -6.06
C SER A 91 5.19 -1.80 -5.87
N PHE A 92 4.77 -1.95 -4.62
CA PHE A 92 3.39 -2.29 -4.30
C PHE A 92 2.57 -0.99 -4.20
N ILE A 93 1.53 -0.90 -5.02
CA ILE A 93 0.57 0.23 -5.04
C ILE A 93 -0.82 -0.35 -4.72
N ASP A 94 -1.31 -0.07 -3.52
CA ASP A 94 -2.61 -0.55 -3.03
C ASP A 94 -3.80 -0.10 -3.88
N SER A 95 -3.69 1.06 -4.54
CA SER A 95 -4.79 1.63 -5.33
C SER A 95 -5.25 0.81 -6.52
N LYS A 96 -4.39 -0.09 -7.01
CA LYS A 96 -4.77 -1.06 -8.04
C LYS A 96 -5.74 -2.12 -7.53
N PHE A 97 -5.76 -2.40 -6.23
CA PHE A 97 -6.57 -3.45 -5.65
C PHE A 97 -7.96 -2.94 -5.24
N TRP A 98 -8.11 -1.65 -4.89
CA TRP A 98 -9.37 -1.06 -4.42
C TRP A 98 -10.53 -1.20 -5.40
N GLY A 99 -10.31 -0.91 -6.69
CA GLY A 99 -11.35 -0.98 -7.71
C GLY A 99 -11.94 -2.39 -7.87
N PHE A 100 -11.12 -3.42 -7.62
CA PHE A 100 -11.58 -4.81 -7.65
C PHE A 100 -12.40 -5.18 -6.41
N VAL A 101 -12.02 -4.68 -5.24
CA VAL A 101 -12.74 -4.92 -3.98
C VAL A 101 -14.17 -4.39 -4.07
N ASP A 102 -14.34 -3.15 -4.53
CA ASP A 102 -15.66 -2.52 -4.62
C ASP A 102 -16.57 -3.27 -5.60
N LYS A 103 -16.01 -3.73 -6.73
CA LYS A 103 -16.73 -4.57 -7.70
C LYS A 103 -17.11 -5.92 -7.10
N ALA A 104 -16.21 -6.60 -6.39
CA ALA A 104 -16.49 -7.89 -5.76
C ALA A 104 -17.57 -7.78 -4.67
N ILE A 105 -17.52 -6.74 -3.83
CA ILE A 105 -18.56 -6.44 -2.83
C ILE A 105 -19.92 -6.25 -3.52
N SER A 106 -19.94 -5.47 -4.61
CA SER A 106 -21.16 -5.23 -5.39
C SER A 106 -21.73 -6.52 -5.96
N ASP A 107 -20.92 -7.31 -6.66
CA ASP A 107 -21.34 -8.55 -7.32
C ASP A 107 -21.89 -9.58 -6.31
N ILE A 108 -21.21 -9.78 -5.18
CA ILE A 108 -21.66 -10.69 -4.11
C ILE A 108 -22.96 -10.20 -3.48
N ASN A 109 -23.09 -8.89 -3.26
CA ASN A 109 -24.33 -8.34 -2.70
C ASN A 109 -25.51 -8.53 -3.65
N HIS A 110 -25.32 -8.34 -4.94
CA HIS A 110 -26.36 -8.59 -5.94
C HIS A 110 -26.74 -10.08 -6.08
N LEU A 111 -25.85 -10.99 -5.68
CA LEU A 111 -26.12 -12.42 -5.70
C LEU A 111 -26.77 -12.90 -4.39
N HIS A 112 -26.26 -12.51 -3.22
CA HIS A 112 -26.60 -13.11 -1.92
C HIS A 112 -27.29 -12.18 -0.92
N SER A 113 -27.29 -10.87 -1.16
CA SER A 113 -27.83 -9.88 -0.20
C SER A 113 -29.16 -9.29 -0.64
N LYS A 114 -29.90 -9.91 -1.57
CA LYS A 114 -31.25 -9.45 -1.97
C LYS A 114 -32.25 -9.59 -0.83
N CYS A 115 -33.22 -8.66 -0.77
CA CYS A 115 -34.35 -8.76 0.14
C CYS A 115 -35.27 -9.91 -0.26
N ASP A 116 -35.73 -10.69 0.73
CA ASP A 116 -36.59 -11.85 0.50
C ASP A 116 -37.95 -11.43 -0.11
N ASP A 117 -38.46 -10.25 0.26
CA ASP A 117 -39.76 -9.72 -0.21
C ASP A 117 -39.69 -8.96 -1.54
N ASN A 118 -38.48 -8.52 -1.97
CA ASN A 118 -38.31 -7.77 -3.22
C ASN A 118 -36.87 -7.83 -3.72
N SER A 119 -36.64 -8.58 -4.80
CA SER A 119 -35.33 -8.80 -5.40
C SER A 119 -34.66 -7.57 -6.03
N ASN A 120 -35.38 -6.44 -6.16
CA ASN A 120 -34.83 -5.17 -6.63
C ASN A 120 -34.09 -4.40 -5.54
N TYR A 121 -34.26 -4.78 -4.27
CA TYR A 121 -33.60 -4.16 -3.14
C TYR A 121 -32.61 -5.13 -2.48
N LEU A 122 -31.55 -4.56 -1.90
CA LEU A 122 -30.57 -5.28 -1.11
C LEU A 122 -30.87 -5.10 0.38
N ASP A 123 -30.77 -6.19 1.14
CA ASP A 123 -30.83 -6.18 2.59
C ASP A 123 -29.58 -5.46 3.14
N TYR A 124 -29.82 -4.38 3.87
CA TYR A 124 -28.77 -3.52 4.40
C TYR A 124 -27.80 -4.28 5.32
N LYS A 125 -28.31 -5.13 6.22
CA LYS A 125 -27.49 -5.83 7.20
C LYS A 125 -26.63 -6.91 6.53
N ARG A 126 -27.18 -7.65 5.56
CA ARG A 126 -26.44 -8.62 4.75
C ARG A 126 -25.36 -7.90 3.93
N SER A 127 -25.73 -6.79 3.29
CA SER A 127 -24.81 -6.01 2.47
C SER A 127 -23.64 -5.43 3.26
N MET A 128 -23.92 -4.92 4.47
CA MET A 128 -22.87 -4.40 5.33
C MET A 128 -21.92 -5.49 5.82
N ARG A 129 -22.42 -6.71 6.11
CA ARG A 129 -21.56 -7.84 6.51
C ARG A 129 -20.59 -8.23 5.40
N VAL A 130 -21.06 -8.27 4.15
CA VAL A 130 -20.20 -8.54 2.98
C VAL A 130 -19.11 -7.46 2.90
N ALA A 131 -19.49 -6.19 2.90
CA ALA A 131 -18.54 -5.09 2.81
C ALA A 131 -17.51 -5.12 3.96
N SER A 132 -17.95 -5.29 5.21
CA SER A 132 -17.07 -5.36 6.38
C SER A 132 -16.05 -6.48 6.29
N ASN A 133 -16.46 -7.69 5.86
CA ASN A 133 -15.53 -8.82 5.70
C ASN A 133 -14.46 -8.51 4.65
N PHE A 134 -14.85 -8.04 3.47
CA PHE A 134 -13.89 -7.66 2.42
C PHE A 134 -12.90 -6.59 2.90
N TYR A 135 -13.39 -5.58 3.62
CA TYR A 135 -12.53 -4.54 4.17
C TYR A 135 -11.59 -5.02 5.27
N ILE A 136 -11.92 -6.09 6.00
CA ILE A 136 -11.03 -6.74 6.97
C ILE A 136 -9.95 -7.54 6.24
N VAL A 137 -10.32 -8.32 5.23
CA VAL A 137 -9.32 -9.10 4.48
C VAL A 137 -8.35 -8.19 3.75
N LEU A 138 -8.86 -7.08 3.22
CA LEU A 138 -8.05 -6.07 2.56
C LEU A 138 -7.06 -5.39 3.51
N ILE A 139 -7.46 -5.07 4.75
CA ILE A 139 -6.49 -4.50 5.69
C ILE A 139 -5.41 -5.53 6.04
N ASN A 140 -5.77 -6.80 6.24
CA ASN A 140 -4.80 -7.86 6.49
C ASN A 140 -3.78 -7.95 5.36
N ALA A 141 -4.26 -7.90 4.12
CA ALA A 141 -3.43 -7.93 2.94
C ALA A 141 -2.51 -6.72 2.78
N LEU A 142 -3.02 -5.51 3.08
CA LEU A 142 -2.21 -4.29 3.08
C LEU A 142 -1.10 -4.36 4.14
N THR A 143 -1.44 -4.77 5.36
CA THR A 143 -0.47 -4.93 6.42
C THR A 143 0.58 -5.98 6.08
N ASP A 144 0.19 -7.07 5.41
CA ASP A 144 1.12 -8.09 4.91
C ASP A 144 2.01 -7.54 3.79
N GLY A 145 1.47 -6.76 2.85
CA GLY A 145 2.23 -6.10 1.78
C GLY A 145 3.28 -5.11 2.31
N ILE A 146 2.91 -4.30 3.31
CA ILE A 146 3.85 -3.42 4.02
C ILE A 146 4.89 -4.25 4.78
N PHE A 147 4.46 -5.31 5.47
CA PHE A 147 5.34 -6.18 6.23
C PHE A 147 6.33 -6.94 5.35
N LYS A 148 5.95 -7.29 4.12
CA LYS A 148 6.83 -7.97 3.17
C LYS A 148 7.78 -7.01 2.47
N SER A 149 7.36 -5.79 2.13
CA SER A 149 8.21 -4.78 1.46
C SER A 149 9.47 -4.41 2.25
N ASP A 150 10.62 -4.13 1.63
CA ASP A 150 11.86 -3.71 2.31
C ASP A 150 11.72 -2.32 2.96
N SER A 151 11.06 -1.39 2.27
CA SER A 151 10.74 -0.04 2.78
C SER A 151 9.33 0.40 2.43
N CYS A 152 8.80 1.33 3.23
CA CYS A 152 7.56 2.06 2.93
C CYS A 152 7.87 3.51 2.54
N TRP A 153 7.33 3.94 1.40
CA TRP A 153 7.46 5.29 0.87
C TRP A 153 6.11 5.97 0.96
N PHE A 154 5.98 6.93 1.87
CA PHE A 154 4.78 7.75 2.02
C PHE A 154 4.91 8.98 1.11
N LEU A 155 3.99 9.12 0.16
CA LEU A 155 3.90 10.29 -0.71
C LEU A 155 3.17 11.41 0.02
N ASN A 156 3.94 12.34 0.57
CA ASN A 156 3.44 13.49 1.30
C ASN A 156 3.12 14.62 0.32
N THR A 157 1.86 14.61 -0.12
CA THR A 157 1.27 15.65 -0.96
C THR A 157 0.23 16.43 -0.16
N GLN A 158 -0.23 17.53 -0.73
CA GLN A 158 -1.41 18.25 -0.22
C GLN A 158 -2.68 17.38 -0.19
N ASN A 159 -2.79 16.30 -0.96
CA ASN A 159 -3.97 15.41 -0.92
C ASN A 159 -3.88 14.35 0.18
N SER A 160 -2.68 14.08 0.72
CA SER A 160 -2.45 13.08 1.76
C SER A 160 -2.77 13.63 3.16
N LEU A 161 -2.43 14.90 3.43
CA LEU A 161 -2.56 15.55 4.74
C LEU A 161 -3.40 16.84 4.72
N ASN A 162 -4.57 16.82 4.07
CA ASN A 162 -5.47 17.99 3.96
C ASN A 162 -6.55 18.09 5.06
N ALA A 163 -6.42 17.39 6.19
CA ALA A 163 -7.47 17.39 7.20
C ALA A 163 -7.46 18.58 8.17
N SER A 164 -6.71 19.64 7.90
CA SER A 164 -6.73 20.85 8.73
C SER A 164 -6.70 22.15 7.92
N ASN A 165 -7.47 23.13 8.40
CA ASN A 165 -7.33 24.55 8.03
C ASN A 165 -6.31 25.28 8.92
N ASN A 166 -5.76 24.58 9.92
CA ASN A 166 -4.88 25.12 10.97
C ASN A 166 -3.67 24.19 11.09
N ASP A 167 -2.51 24.55 10.52
CA ASP A 167 -1.10 24.09 10.71
C ASP A 167 -0.79 22.72 11.36
N SER A 168 -1.71 21.77 11.34
CA SER A 168 -1.61 20.46 11.98
C SER A 168 -1.79 19.39 10.91
N ASP A 169 -0.74 18.62 10.69
CA ASP A 169 -0.77 17.45 9.81
C ASP A 169 -1.91 16.52 10.23
N GLY A 170 -2.83 16.24 9.31
CA GLY A 170 -3.94 15.35 9.56
C GLY A 170 -4.52 14.79 8.27
N THR A 171 -5.08 13.58 8.33
CA THR A 171 -5.71 12.93 7.18
C THR A 171 -7.16 12.53 7.50
N TYR A 172 -8.03 12.64 6.49
CA TYR A 172 -9.39 12.09 6.53
C TYR A 172 -9.45 10.67 5.94
N SER A 173 -8.32 10.14 5.44
CA SER A 173 -8.24 8.80 4.91
C SER A 173 -7.88 7.82 6.03
N PRO A 174 -8.78 6.91 6.42
CA PRO A 174 -8.45 5.86 7.38
C PRO A 174 -7.35 4.92 6.89
N TRP A 175 -7.23 4.74 5.58
CA TRP A 175 -6.27 3.83 4.96
C TRP A 175 -4.84 4.38 5.11
N LEU A 176 -4.64 5.65 4.73
CA LEU A 176 -3.39 6.36 4.97
C LEU A 176 -3.01 6.33 6.44
N TYR A 177 -3.97 6.60 7.34
CA TYR A 177 -3.72 6.52 8.78
C TYR A 177 -3.28 5.11 9.21
N THR A 178 -3.95 4.06 8.75
CA THR A 178 -3.64 2.69 9.13
C THR A 178 -2.27 2.26 8.60
N GLU A 179 -1.93 2.62 7.36
CA GLU A 179 -0.61 2.36 6.77
C GLU A 179 0.49 3.04 7.58
N MET A 180 0.35 4.35 7.87
CA MET A 180 1.31 5.09 8.68
C MET A 180 1.44 4.51 10.10
N ASN A 181 0.33 4.18 10.75
CA ASN A 181 0.33 3.63 12.11
C ASN A 181 0.91 2.20 12.16
N PHE A 182 0.69 1.40 11.11
CA PHE A 182 1.31 0.08 11.01
C PHE A 182 2.83 0.22 10.85
N THR A 183 3.29 1.15 10.03
CA THR A 183 4.73 1.38 9.85
C THR A 183 5.44 1.86 11.12
N SER A 184 4.73 2.57 12.03
CA SER A 184 5.30 3.06 13.30
C SER A 184 5.37 2.00 14.39
N THR A 185 4.53 0.96 14.33
CA THR A 185 4.37 -0.05 15.39
C THR A 185 5.09 -1.36 15.08
N VAL A 186 5.40 -1.64 13.81
CA VAL A 186 5.99 -2.90 13.38
C VAL A 186 7.52 -2.88 13.49
N ILE A 187 8.03 -3.75 14.35
CA ILE A 187 9.46 -4.08 14.46
C ILE A 187 9.75 -5.24 13.51
N ARG A 188 10.74 -5.09 12.62
CA ARG A 188 11.05 -6.07 11.57
C ARG A 188 12.42 -6.73 11.75
N THR A 189 12.47 -8.00 11.36
CA THR A 189 13.68 -8.67 10.87
C THR A 189 13.93 -8.27 9.40
N PRO A 190 15.17 -8.33 8.88
CA PRO A 190 15.49 -8.01 7.48
C PRO A 190 14.60 -8.77 6.48
N HIS A 191 14.31 -8.15 5.33
CA HIS A 191 13.52 -8.75 4.25
C HIS A 191 14.02 -10.17 3.89
N PRO A 192 13.14 -11.18 3.69
CA PRO A 192 13.55 -12.58 3.51
C PRO A 192 14.58 -12.81 2.37
N HIS A 193 14.45 -12.04 1.29
CA HIS A 193 15.32 -12.09 0.12
C HIS A 193 16.59 -11.22 0.24
N ARG A 194 16.80 -10.50 1.36
CA ARG A 194 17.98 -9.66 1.57
C ARG A 194 19.11 -10.48 2.23
N PRO A 195 20.38 -10.37 1.77
CA PRO A 195 21.50 -11.01 2.44
C PRO A 195 21.60 -10.56 3.91
N LYS A 196 21.71 -11.50 4.85
CA LYS A 196 21.66 -11.21 6.29
C LYS A 196 22.88 -10.40 6.74
N VAL A 197 22.64 -9.18 7.22
CA VAL A 197 23.50 -8.50 8.21
C VAL A 197 22.64 -8.28 9.46
N THR A 198 23.11 -8.81 10.59
CA THR A 198 22.39 -8.84 11.87
C THR A 198 22.41 -7.48 12.56
N GLN A 199 21.24 -6.97 12.96
CA GLN A 199 21.14 -5.90 13.95
C GLN A 199 19.88 -6.07 14.83
N GLU A 200 20.06 -5.89 16.13
CA GLU A 200 19.10 -6.12 17.21
C GLU A 200 18.03 -5.01 17.31
N SER A 201 16.86 -5.35 17.86
CA SER A 201 15.69 -4.46 17.94
C SER A 201 15.34 -4.06 19.37
N PHE A 202 14.92 -2.80 19.57
CA PHE A 202 14.26 -2.29 20.78
C PHE A 202 12.74 -2.13 20.55
N ASP A 203 11.99 -2.42 21.60
CA ASP A 203 10.52 -2.57 21.71
C ASP A 203 9.79 -1.26 22.10
N HIS A 204 8.50 -1.11 21.73
CA HIS A 204 7.43 -0.41 22.49
C HIS A 204 6.07 -0.30 21.74
N GLY A 205 5.01 -0.92 22.30
CA GLY A 205 3.67 -0.37 22.61
C GLY A 205 2.65 -0.03 21.49
N LEU A 206 1.49 -0.73 21.49
CA LEU A 206 0.36 -0.67 20.53
C LEU A 206 -0.97 -0.24 21.21
N GLU A 207 -1.83 0.52 20.49
CA GLU A 207 -3.33 0.61 20.48
C GLU A 207 -3.69 1.97 19.80
N ASP A 208 -4.70 2.21 18.94
CA ASP A 208 -5.97 1.54 18.60
C ASP A 208 -6.53 2.05 17.23
N MET A 209 -7.60 1.44 16.74
CA MET A 209 -8.06 1.34 15.33
C MET A 209 -9.36 2.14 15.00
N ILE A 210 -9.66 2.33 13.68
CA ILE A 210 -10.99 2.31 12.97
C ILE A 210 -11.36 3.55 12.08
N LYS A 211 -11.99 3.24 10.94
CA LYS A 211 -12.36 4.02 9.73
C LYS A 211 -13.64 4.87 9.82
N SER A 212 -13.70 5.99 9.07
CA SER A 212 -14.84 6.32 8.18
C SER A 212 -14.55 7.50 7.24
N SER A 213 -15.14 7.51 6.03
CA SER A 213 -15.79 8.73 5.56
C SER A 213 -17.15 8.39 4.95
N SER A 214 -18.19 8.94 5.55
CA SER A 214 -19.50 9.15 4.93
C SER A 214 -19.61 10.64 4.64
N ARG A 215 -20.37 11.03 3.61
CA ARG A 215 -20.48 12.46 3.24
C ARG A 215 -21.24 13.31 4.27
N ASP A 216 -21.81 12.69 5.32
CA ASP A 216 -22.53 13.34 6.43
C ASP A 216 -21.73 13.34 7.75
N PHE A 217 -20.63 12.57 7.85
CA PHE A 217 -19.83 12.40 9.07
C PHE A 217 -18.39 11.94 8.77
N ALA A 218 -17.38 12.60 9.37
CA ALA A 218 -15.96 12.35 9.12
C ALA A 218 -15.12 12.33 10.42
N PHE A 219 -14.11 11.47 10.46
CA PHE A 219 -13.08 11.44 11.51
C PHE A 219 -11.79 12.10 11.01
N LYS A 220 -11.18 12.96 11.85
CA LYS A 220 -9.84 13.49 11.61
C LYS A 220 -8.82 12.62 12.33
N PHE A 221 -7.84 12.10 11.59
CA PHE A 221 -6.71 11.35 12.16
C PHE A 221 -5.44 12.19 12.16
N SER A 222 -4.66 12.13 13.23
CA SER A 222 -3.35 12.75 13.35
C SER A 222 -2.27 11.67 13.25
N PRO A 223 -1.65 11.47 12.08
CA PRO A 223 -0.63 10.43 11.92
C PRO A 223 0.67 10.82 12.62
N ASN A 224 1.35 9.83 13.21
CA ASN A 224 2.72 10.00 13.68
C ASN A 224 3.70 9.68 12.54
N LYS A 225 4.62 10.61 12.26
CA LYS A 225 5.66 10.48 11.25
C LYS A 225 7.07 10.57 11.83
N SER A 226 7.23 10.59 13.16
CA SER A 226 8.54 10.82 13.80
C SER A 226 9.56 9.72 13.50
N HIS A 227 9.09 8.52 13.14
CA HIS A 227 9.93 7.40 12.70
C HIS A 227 10.34 7.46 11.22
N MET A 228 9.69 8.32 10.42
CA MET A 228 9.92 8.42 8.98
C MET A 228 11.04 9.40 8.64
N GLN A 229 11.91 9.01 7.72
CA GLN A 229 12.98 9.86 7.20
C GLN A 229 12.42 10.82 6.17
N LYS A 230 12.61 12.12 6.38
CA LYS A 230 12.14 13.14 5.44
C LYS A 230 13.00 13.16 4.18
N VAL A 231 12.35 13.11 3.03
CA VAL A 231 12.99 13.20 1.71
C VAL A 231 12.36 14.36 0.96
N GLN A 232 13.18 15.32 0.53
CA GLN A 232 12.74 16.47 -0.25
C GLN A 232 12.46 16.07 -1.71
N ASN A 233 11.57 16.82 -2.36
CA ASN A 233 11.15 16.57 -3.74
C ASN A 233 12.33 16.57 -4.74
N ASP A 234 13.35 17.40 -4.55
CA ASP A 234 14.54 17.46 -5.40
C ASP A 234 15.35 16.14 -5.39
N LYS A 235 15.47 15.51 -4.22
CA LYS A 235 16.10 14.20 -4.08
C LYS A 235 15.28 13.10 -4.76
N LEU A 236 13.96 13.13 -4.62
CA LEU A 236 13.08 12.20 -5.34
C LEU A 236 13.27 12.36 -6.85
N LEU A 237 13.24 13.59 -7.35
CA LEU A 237 13.41 13.89 -8.78
C LEU A 237 14.73 13.35 -9.34
N LYS A 238 15.83 13.46 -8.58
CA LYS A 238 17.13 12.85 -8.95
C LYS A 238 17.06 11.33 -9.06
N VAL A 239 16.36 10.66 -8.14
CA VAL A 239 16.19 9.21 -8.16
C VAL A 239 15.41 8.77 -9.40
N ILE A 240 14.29 9.44 -9.69
CA ILE A 240 13.37 9.06 -10.77
C ILE A 240 13.70 9.67 -12.14
N SER A 241 14.66 10.59 -12.22
CA SER A 241 15.14 11.19 -13.47
C SER A 241 15.88 10.16 -14.32
N ASN A 242 15.61 10.17 -15.63
CA ASN A 242 16.30 9.33 -16.61
C ASN A 242 17.71 9.85 -16.96
N THR A 243 18.03 11.10 -16.62
CA THR A 243 19.27 11.76 -17.05
C THR A 243 20.29 11.93 -15.93
N GLU A 244 19.86 11.83 -14.67
CA GLU A 244 20.71 12.07 -13.50
C GLU A 244 20.96 10.77 -12.75
N ASN A 245 22.23 10.46 -12.47
CA ASN A 245 22.58 9.34 -11.60
C ASN A 245 22.75 9.83 -10.17
N ILE A 246 22.17 9.11 -9.21
CA ILE A 246 22.31 9.40 -7.78
C ILE A 246 23.75 9.17 -7.27
N ASN A 247 24.58 8.47 -8.05
CA ASN A 247 26.01 8.29 -7.81
C ASN A 247 26.72 7.99 -9.14
N GLU A 248 27.72 8.79 -9.50
CA GLU A 248 28.48 8.66 -10.77
C GLU A 248 29.25 7.33 -10.88
N ASN A 249 29.55 6.67 -9.75
CA ASN A 249 30.33 5.43 -9.68
C ASN A 249 29.46 4.17 -9.47
N LEU A 250 28.13 4.29 -9.45
CA LEU A 250 27.24 3.16 -9.19
C LEU A 250 26.84 2.49 -10.50
N ASP A 251 27.31 1.26 -10.70
CA ASP A 251 26.89 0.43 -11.82
C ASP A 251 25.47 -0.11 -11.54
N ILE A 252 24.46 0.53 -12.14
CA ILE A 252 23.05 0.16 -11.92
C ILE A 252 22.77 -1.15 -12.66
N ASP A 253 22.66 -2.24 -11.89
CA ASP A 253 22.26 -3.55 -12.40
C ASP A 253 20.80 -3.81 -12.04
N LYS A 254 19.90 -3.78 -13.04
CA LYS A 254 18.46 -4.03 -12.85
C LYS A 254 18.16 -5.43 -12.32
N SER A 255 19.08 -6.38 -12.44
CA SER A 255 18.93 -7.72 -11.86
C SER A 255 19.18 -7.75 -10.35
N LYS A 256 19.67 -6.64 -9.76
CA LYS A 256 20.00 -6.52 -8.33
C LYS A 256 19.22 -5.37 -7.66
N PRO A 257 17.88 -5.43 -7.63
CA PRO A 257 17.03 -4.34 -7.13
C PRO A 257 17.32 -3.94 -5.68
N PHE A 258 17.71 -4.86 -4.80
CA PHE A 258 18.09 -4.54 -3.42
C PHE A 258 19.38 -3.73 -3.32
N GLN A 259 20.38 -3.98 -4.18
CA GLN A 259 21.61 -3.18 -4.20
C GLN A 259 21.30 -1.75 -4.68
N ASN A 260 20.41 -1.63 -5.66
CA ASN A 260 19.96 -0.33 -6.13
C ASN A 260 19.14 0.41 -5.06
N LEU A 261 18.32 -0.30 -4.27
CA LEU A 261 17.63 0.27 -3.11
C LEU A 261 18.60 0.77 -2.05
N ASP A 262 19.64 0.00 -1.72
CA ASP A 262 20.68 0.43 -0.78
C ASP A 262 21.35 1.74 -1.23
N ALA A 263 21.60 1.89 -2.54
CA ALA A 263 22.12 3.14 -3.10
C ALA A 263 21.13 4.32 -2.93
N ILE A 264 19.84 4.09 -3.15
CA ILE A 264 18.79 5.10 -2.94
C ILE A 264 18.69 5.48 -1.45
N TYR A 265 18.71 4.49 -0.54
CA TYR A 265 18.65 4.74 0.90
C TYR A 265 19.84 5.57 1.39
N ASN A 266 21.04 5.25 0.92
CA ASN A 266 22.24 6.04 1.19
C ASN A 266 22.15 7.47 0.65
N PHE A 267 21.56 7.64 -0.54
CA PHE A 267 21.37 8.96 -1.14
C PHE A 267 20.34 9.81 -0.37
N PHE A 268 19.25 9.19 0.07
CA PHE A 268 18.24 9.83 0.91
C PHE A 268 18.82 10.25 2.27
N SER A 269 19.57 9.35 2.92
CA SER A 269 20.16 9.57 4.23
C SER A 269 21.60 9.03 4.31
N PRO A 270 22.62 9.86 4.00
CA PRO A 270 24.02 9.44 4.00
C PRO A 270 24.57 9.02 5.37
N SER A 271 23.84 9.31 6.45
CA SER A 271 24.29 9.10 7.84
C SER A 271 24.00 7.71 8.42
N LEU A 272 23.34 6.80 7.69
CA LEU A 272 22.99 5.47 8.19
C LEU A 272 24.04 4.38 7.90
N HIS A 273 25.05 4.66 7.07
CA HIS A 273 26.11 3.69 6.74
C HIS A 273 27.55 4.22 6.80
N THR A 274 27.80 5.33 7.50
CA THR A 274 29.15 5.60 8.03
C THR A 274 29.35 4.79 9.31
N ILE A 275 29.68 3.50 9.17
CA ILE A 275 30.55 2.85 10.13
C ILE A 275 31.89 2.64 9.43
N ASN A 276 32.83 3.47 9.89
CA ASN A 276 34.24 3.47 9.53
C ASN A 276 34.90 2.12 9.79
N GLY A 277 35.87 1.76 8.93
CA GLY A 277 37.08 1.00 9.31
C GLY A 277 36.94 -0.50 9.46
#